data_AF-A0A813JRJ8-F1
#
_entry.id   AF-A0A813JRJ8-F1
#
_cell.length_a   1.000
_cell.length_b   1.000
_cell.length_c   1.000
_cell.angle_alpha   90.00
_cell.angle_beta   90.00
_cell.angle_gamma   90.00
#
_symmetry.space_group_name_H-M   'P 1'
#
loop_
_entity.id
_entity.type
_entity.pdbx_description
1 polymer ?
#
loop_
_entity_poly.entity_id
_entity_poly.type
_entity_poly.pdbx_seq_one_letter_code
_entity_poly.pdbx_strand_id
1 'polypeptide(L)'
;MKCVRVTTFMEFDVMPSYGELLAKDLLVEPSDNAAVHLISHEWLSRRHPDPDSNQLRQMQGVFLEILAGRIENLFSKDDWMTFSKGASIGSQRSQLAAAESAQRCSDTITEDTFKQDFEEGLIWLDWSSIPQVLEALHKDQKTLRDFNTYRTRAWCRLEEWANLLSLSSKMPLVVTEAPSIATYSSLTFVLDNAGRPERGPCSGQLSCCSAGHSISIAGERKSIPCDMISMQSVLEKLYAAKMDSLANSLLVYSYTLLETTIAVEREKPTLEEFAQKWRISGHEGRNEHDFAILYIAALTGNDPIVRELLGGRRKGEPWLVDKTGLTAFHSVMGYEATTKLFLETGDIGKEQIDGYNTWGAANIHMSSEYGSTEMLRLLLANDAEVDLPKRPCSAYAGRTALHCAALRSQFECCEILIRHGASVHARDARGATVLHMAALEPLCLVGDQDPNTKMTTLRLLLEAKADPSVRNDGGHTAAELLALASGHSAGEIWLALCTHDPLMHIN
;
A
#
# COMPACT_ATOMS: atom_id res chain seq x y z
N MET A 1 17.56 9.65 -21.17
CA MET A 1 16.22 9.04 -20.97
C MET A 1 15.49 9.13 -22.30
N LYS A 2 14.84 8.06 -22.77
CA LYS A 2 14.04 8.09 -24.00
C LYS A 2 12.57 7.90 -23.66
N CYS A 3 11.71 8.71 -24.27
CA CYS A 3 10.27 8.76 -23.99
C CYS A 3 9.47 8.67 -25.30
N VAL A 4 8.17 8.43 -25.19
CA VAL A 4 7.20 8.54 -26.30
C VAL A 4 6.29 9.73 -26.02
N ARG A 5 5.82 10.46 -27.03
CA ARG A 5 4.82 11.53 -26.80
C ARG A 5 3.50 10.91 -26.36
N VAL A 6 2.78 11.58 -25.44
CA VAL A 6 1.44 11.12 -25.02
C VAL A 6 0.53 10.92 -26.23
N THR A 7 0.52 11.84 -27.19
CA THR A 7 -0.26 11.72 -28.43
C THR A 7 0.06 10.47 -29.23
N THR A 8 1.33 10.13 -29.38
CA THR A 8 1.77 8.90 -30.06
C THR A 8 1.36 7.64 -29.28
N PHE A 9 1.43 7.67 -27.95
CA PHE A 9 0.98 6.55 -27.12
C PHE A 9 -0.52 6.29 -27.22
N MET A 10 -1.33 7.35 -27.39
CA MET A 10 -2.77 7.23 -27.58
C MET A 10 -3.17 6.53 -28.89
N GLU A 11 -2.25 6.44 -29.86
CA GLU A 11 -2.48 5.77 -31.16
C GLU A 11 -2.14 4.28 -31.14
N PHE A 12 -1.59 3.76 -30.05
CA PHE A 12 -1.20 2.36 -29.97
C PHE A 12 -2.40 1.45 -29.71
N ASP A 13 -2.72 0.59 -30.68
CA ASP A 13 -3.67 -0.51 -30.48
C ASP A 13 -3.07 -1.63 -29.60
N VAL A 14 -1.76 -1.79 -29.69
CA VAL A 14 -0.95 -2.78 -28.96
C VAL A 14 0.38 -2.11 -28.61
N MET A 15 0.88 -2.34 -27.39
CA MET A 15 2.14 -1.75 -26.95
C MET A 15 3.32 -2.29 -27.78
N PRO A 16 4.02 -1.44 -28.57
CA PRO A 16 5.16 -1.88 -29.36
C PRO A 16 6.34 -2.23 -28.45
N SER A 17 7.14 -3.23 -28.83
CA SER A 17 8.44 -3.43 -28.19
C SER A 17 9.32 -2.22 -28.39
N TYR A 18 10.24 -1.93 -27.47
CA TYR A 18 11.10 -0.76 -27.64
C TYR A 18 12.03 -0.87 -28.87
N GLY A 19 12.40 -2.09 -29.30
CA GLY A 19 13.09 -2.28 -30.58
C GLY A 19 12.26 -1.77 -31.76
N GLU A 20 10.94 -1.99 -31.75
CA GLU A 20 10.02 -1.44 -32.75
C GLU A 20 9.85 0.08 -32.60
N LEU A 21 9.82 0.61 -31.37
CA LEU A 21 9.80 2.05 -31.12
C LEU A 21 11.05 2.75 -31.68
N LEU A 22 12.23 2.15 -31.49
CA LEU A 22 13.49 2.61 -32.09
C LEU A 22 13.45 2.56 -33.61
N ALA A 23 13.04 1.43 -34.19
CA ALA A 23 13.02 1.24 -35.64
C ALA A 23 12.05 2.18 -36.36
N LYS A 24 10.98 2.60 -35.67
CA LYS A 24 9.98 3.56 -36.17
C LYS A 24 10.30 5.02 -35.81
N ASP A 25 11.43 5.28 -35.15
CA ASP A 25 11.84 6.63 -34.71
C ASP A 25 10.79 7.34 -33.84
N LEU A 26 10.10 6.58 -32.97
CA LEU A 26 9.03 7.10 -32.09
C LEU A 26 9.54 7.57 -30.72
N LEU A 27 10.84 7.45 -30.47
CA LEU A 27 11.46 7.78 -29.19
C LEU A 27 12.09 9.18 -29.22
N VAL A 28 11.78 9.99 -28.21
CA VAL A 28 12.29 11.35 -28.05
C VAL A 28 13.10 11.49 -26.76
N GLU A 29 14.06 12.40 -26.75
CA GLU A 29 14.74 12.81 -25.51
C GLU A 29 13.98 13.97 -24.87
N PRO A 30 13.63 13.90 -23.57
CA PRO A 30 12.93 14.96 -22.88
C PRO A 30 13.86 16.16 -22.68
N SER A 31 13.30 17.37 -22.78
CA SER A 31 13.97 18.59 -22.31
C SER A 31 13.96 18.63 -20.78
N ASP A 32 14.82 19.47 -20.19
CA ASP A 32 14.99 19.56 -18.72
C ASP A 32 13.68 19.85 -17.96
N ASN A 33 12.71 20.51 -18.60
CA ASN A 33 11.42 20.90 -18.00
C ASN A 33 10.22 20.11 -18.55
N ALA A 34 10.44 19.06 -19.34
CA ALA A 34 9.33 18.30 -19.90
C ALA A 34 8.55 17.56 -18.79
N ALA A 35 7.22 17.57 -18.87
CA ALA A 35 6.38 16.70 -18.06
C ALA A 35 6.59 15.25 -18.53
N VAL A 36 7.15 14.41 -17.65
CA VAL A 36 7.42 13.00 -17.95
C VAL A 36 6.59 12.12 -17.01
N HIS A 37 5.69 11.34 -17.62
CA HIS A 37 4.83 10.36 -16.97
C HIS A 37 5.48 8.99 -17.09
N LEU A 38 5.74 8.33 -15.97
CA LEU A 38 6.34 7.01 -15.96
C LEU A 38 5.25 5.94 -16.10
N ILE A 39 5.40 5.07 -17.08
CA ILE A 39 4.53 3.91 -17.27
C ILE A 39 5.42 2.69 -17.55
N SER A 40 5.19 1.62 -16.78
CA SER A 40 5.92 0.38 -17.00
C SER A 40 5.59 -0.22 -18.35
N HIS A 41 6.61 -0.34 -19.20
CA HIS A 41 6.51 -1.00 -20.49
C HIS A 41 6.16 -2.48 -20.34
N GLU A 42 6.69 -3.14 -19.30
CA GLU A 42 6.43 -4.55 -19.03
C GLU A 42 4.95 -4.80 -18.73
N TRP A 43 4.31 -3.92 -17.94
CA TRP A 43 2.90 -4.04 -17.60
C TRP A 43 2.00 -4.02 -18.84
N LEU A 44 2.28 -3.13 -19.78
CA LEU A 44 1.52 -2.99 -21.03
C LEU A 44 1.95 -3.95 -22.15
N SER A 45 2.95 -4.81 -21.91
CA SER A 45 3.55 -5.64 -22.94
C SER A 45 2.66 -6.82 -23.32
N ARG A 46 2.52 -7.02 -24.64
CA ARG A 46 1.81 -8.16 -25.25
C ARG A 46 2.35 -9.53 -24.82
N ARG A 47 3.63 -9.61 -24.42
CA ARG A 47 4.27 -10.88 -24.05
C ARG A 47 3.98 -11.32 -22.60
N HIS A 48 2.88 -10.83 -22.01
CA HIS A 48 2.46 -10.97 -20.60
C HIS A 48 2.95 -9.77 -19.77
N PRO A 49 2.10 -9.12 -18.94
CA PRO A 49 0.75 -9.51 -18.48
C PRO A 49 -0.43 -8.99 -19.30
N ASP A 50 -0.25 -8.22 -20.37
CA ASP A 50 -1.38 -7.64 -21.13
C ASP A 50 -1.48 -8.15 -22.58
N PRO A 51 -1.72 -9.47 -22.81
CA PRO A 51 -1.73 -10.05 -24.15
C PRO A 51 -2.84 -9.49 -25.05
N ASP A 52 -3.95 -9.07 -24.45
CA ASP A 52 -5.13 -8.54 -25.13
C ASP A 52 -5.16 -7.01 -25.16
N SER A 53 -4.16 -6.33 -24.59
CA SER A 53 -4.07 -4.86 -24.50
C SER A 53 -5.21 -4.21 -23.68
N ASN A 54 -5.75 -4.91 -22.70
CA ASN A 54 -6.77 -4.42 -21.78
C ASN A 54 -6.22 -3.30 -20.88
N GLN A 55 -5.04 -3.52 -20.29
CA GLN A 55 -4.41 -2.53 -19.41
C GLN A 55 -3.95 -1.29 -20.19
N LEU A 56 -3.47 -1.49 -21.43
CA LEU A 56 -3.17 -0.38 -22.34
C LEU A 56 -4.41 0.47 -22.60
N ARG A 57 -5.53 -0.15 -22.96
CA ARG A 57 -6.79 0.55 -23.20
C ARG A 57 -7.32 1.24 -21.94
N GLN A 58 -7.16 0.61 -20.77
CA GLN A 58 -7.54 1.21 -19.49
C GLN A 58 -6.77 2.50 -19.22
N MET A 59 -5.44 2.44 -19.38
CA MET A 59 -4.55 3.60 -19.24
C MET A 59 -4.89 4.71 -20.23
N GLN A 60 -5.12 4.35 -21.50
CA GLN A 60 -5.54 5.30 -22.53
C GLN A 60 -6.91 5.92 -22.20
N GLY A 61 -7.85 5.15 -21.65
CA GLY A 61 -9.15 5.65 -21.19
C GLY A 61 -9.03 6.73 -20.13
N VAL A 62 -8.16 6.51 -19.14
CA VAL A 62 -7.82 7.53 -18.12
C VAL A 62 -7.25 8.79 -18.77
N PHE A 63 -6.33 8.63 -19.72
CA PHE A 63 -5.70 9.77 -20.41
C PHE A 63 -6.73 10.56 -21.23
N LEU A 64 -7.70 9.89 -21.85
CA LEU A 64 -8.79 10.55 -22.58
C LEU A 64 -9.66 11.42 -21.67
N GLU A 65 -10.01 10.95 -20.48
CA GLU A 65 -10.76 11.74 -19.50
C GLU A 65 -9.95 12.96 -19.04
N ILE A 66 -8.63 12.81 -18.81
CA ILE A 66 -7.73 13.92 -18.47
C ILE A 66 -7.68 14.96 -19.58
N LEU A 67 -7.42 14.53 -20.82
CA LEU A 67 -7.35 15.41 -22.00
C LEU A 67 -8.69 16.10 -22.27
N ALA A 68 -9.81 15.45 -21.94
CA ALA A 68 -11.13 16.05 -22.02
C ALA A 68 -11.46 17.00 -20.86
N GLY A 69 -10.62 17.09 -19.83
CA GLY A 69 -10.83 17.93 -18.65
C GLY A 69 -11.92 17.41 -17.71
N ARG A 70 -12.15 16.09 -17.68
CA ARG A 70 -13.18 15.42 -16.84
C ARG A 70 -12.55 14.69 -15.65
N ILE A 71 -11.74 15.41 -14.88
CA ILE A 71 -10.97 14.86 -13.75
C ILE A 71 -11.88 14.35 -12.63
N GLU A 72 -13.06 14.96 -12.48
CA GLU A 72 -14.09 14.56 -11.52
C GLU A 72 -14.63 13.15 -11.74
N ASN A 73 -14.47 12.59 -12.94
CA ASN A 73 -14.83 11.21 -13.24
C ASN A 73 -13.78 10.20 -12.76
N LEU A 74 -12.53 10.65 -12.59
CA LEU A 74 -11.40 9.79 -12.30
C LEU A 74 -11.09 9.73 -10.81
N PHE A 75 -11.22 10.84 -10.09
CA PHE A 75 -10.82 10.95 -8.69
C PHE A 75 -12.01 11.03 -7.75
N SER A 76 -11.89 10.37 -6.58
CA SER A 76 -12.68 10.80 -5.42
C SER A 76 -12.25 12.20 -4.99
N LYS A 77 -13.12 12.93 -4.27
CA LYS A 77 -12.75 14.25 -3.71
C LYS A 77 -11.51 14.18 -2.83
N ASP A 78 -11.35 13.10 -2.07
CA ASP A 78 -10.22 12.92 -1.16
C ASP A 78 -8.93 12.54 -1.92
N ASP A 79 -9.02 11.72 -2.96
CA ASP A 79 -7.87 11.37 -3.81
C ASP A 79 -7.38 12.56 -4.62
N TRP A 80 -8.28 13.35 -5.21
CA TRP A 80 -7.89 14.55 -5.93
C TRP A 80 -7.18 15.54 -5.00
N MET A 81 -7.71 15.74 -3.79
CA MET A 81 -7.09 16.60 -2.78
C MET A 81 -5.72 16.06 -2.32
N THR A 82 -5.60 14.75 -2.15
CA THR A 82 -4.34 14.10 -1.78
C THR A 82 -3.30 14.24 -2.89
N PHE A 83 -3.69 14.06 -4.15
CA PHE A 83 -2.81 14.24 -5.31
C PHE A 83 -2.37 15.70 -5.48
N SER A 84 -3.35 16.60 -5.62
CA SER A 84 -3.14 18.00 -5.98
C SER A 84 -2.50 18.83 -4.88
N LYS A 85 -2.79 18.51 -3.61
CA LYS A 85 -2.38 19.31 -2.44
C LYS A 85 -1.57 18.53 -1.41
N GLY A 86 -1.44 17.21 -1.55
CA GLY A 86 -0.66 16.38 -0.61
C GLY A 86 -1.33 16.15 0.74
N ALA A 87 -2.65 16.37 0.88
CA ALA A 87 -3.35 16.34 2.17
C ALA A 87 -4.53 15.35 2.16
N SER A 88 -4.55 14.36 3.07
CA SER A 88 -5.76 13.58 3.37
C SER A 88 -6.54 14.23 4.51
N ILE A 89 -7.86 14.40 4.36
CA ILE A 89 -8.74 14.95 5.40
C ILE A 89 -9.05 13.86 6.46
N GLY A 90 -8.76 14.10 7.75
CA GLY A 90 -9.15 13.24 8.87
C GLY A 90 -8.61 13.70 10.25
N SER A 91 -9.40 13.53 11.32
CA SER A 91 -9.50 14.35 12.55
C SER A 91 -8.28 14.52 13.50
N GLN A 92 -7.16 13.83 13.30
CA GLN A 92 -5.87 14.16 13.94
C GLN A 92 -4.73 14.38 12.94
N ARG A 93 -5.01 14.17 11.64
CA ARG A 93 -4.11 14.40 10.51
C ARG A 93 -4.14 15.84 10.01
N SER A 94 -4.98 16.73 10.53
CA SER A 94 -5.05 18.12 10.01
C SER A 94 -3.76 18.92 10.19
N GLN A 95 -2.96 18.67 11.25
CA GLN A 95 -1.66 19.31 11.44
C GLN A 95 -0.54 18.68 10.60
N LEU A 96 -0.56 17.35 10.43
CA LEU A 96 0.41 16.63 9.58
C LEU A 96 0.13 16.82 8.09
N ALA A 97 -1.13 16.82 7.67
CA ALA A 97 -1.57 17.15 6.32
C ALA A 97 -1.27 18.63 5.99
N ALA A 98 -1.39 19.53 6.96
CA ALA A 98 -0.90 20.90 6.82
C ALA A 98 0.64 20.94 6.66
N ALA A 99 1.39 20.12 7.39
CA ALA A 99 2.84 20.01 7.24
C ALA A 99 3.26 19.37 5.89
N GLU A 100 2.55 18.34 5.39
CA GLU A 100 2.73 17.74 4.06
C GLU A 100 2.47 18.77 2.96
N SER A 101 1.39 19.57 3.11
CA SER A 101 1.07 20.65 2.16
C SER A 101 2.08 21.81 2.20
N ALA A 102 2.64 22.13 3.37
CA ALA A 102 3.59 23.22 3.55
C ALA A 102 5.02 22.88 3.08
N GLN A 103 5.32 21.60 2.87
CA GLN A 103 6.65 21.13 2.48
C GLN A 103 6.85 21.06 0.95
N ARG A 104 5.77 21.17 0.14
CA ARG A 104 5.89 21.31 -1.31
C ARG A 104 6.22 22.77 -1.69
N CYS A 105 7.15 22.95 -2.63
CA CYS A 105 7.29 24.20 -3.37
C CYS A 105 5.96 24.52 -4.06
N SER A 106 5.34 25.64 -3.67
CA SER A 106 4.36 26.54 -4.32
C SER A 106 3.31 26.08 -5.33
N ASP A 107 3.42 24.95 -6.02
CA ASP A 107 2.64 24.70 -7.22
C ASP A 107 1.54 23.67 -6.89
N THR A 108 0.41 24.19 -6.41
CA THR A 108 -0.83 23.40 -6.36
C THR A 108 -1.15 22.94 -7.78
N ILE A 109 -1.23 21.64 -8.01
CA ILE A 109 -1.63 21.11 -9.32
C ILE A 109 -3.12 21.43 -9.50
N THR A 110 -3.44 22.25 -10.49
CA THR A 110 -4.83 22.49 -10.92
C THR A 110 -5.21 21.50 -12.00
N GLU A 111 -6.51 21.31 -12.23
CA GLU A 111 -7.02 20.46 -13.32
C GLU A 111 -6.48 20.94 -14.68
N ASP A 112 -6.40 22.26 -14.89
CA ASP A 112 -5.85 22.84 -16.12
C ASP A 112 -4.36 22.52 -16.30
N THR A 113 -3.55 22.71 -15.25
CA THR A 113 -2.11 22.39 -15.32
C THR A 113 -1.88 20.89 -15.50
N PHE A 114 -2.70 20.06 -14.85
CA PHE A 114 -2.62 18.61 -14.98
C PHE A 114 -2.99 18.15 -16.38
N LYS A 115 -4.03 18.73 -16.97
CA LYS A 115 -4.38 18.48 -18.37
C LYS A 115 -3.27 18.92 -19.32
N GLN A 116 -2.71 20.12 -19.13
CA GLN A 116 -1.62 20.63 -19.96
C GLN A 116 -0.38 19.72 -19.91
N ASP A 117 -0.03 19.22 -18.72
CA ASP A 117 1.06 18.27 -18.51
C ASP A 117 0.87 16.97 -19.31
N PHE A 118 -0.37 16.57 -19.62
CA PHE A 118 -0.67 15.40 -20.46
C PHE A 118 -0.71 15.75 -21.95
N GLU A 119 -1.24 16.92 -22.32
CA GLU A 119 -1.27 17.38 -23.72
C GLU A 119 0.15 17.53 -24.30
N GLU A 120 1.06 18.10 -23.53
CA GLU A 120 2.47 18.33 -23.92
C GLU A 120 3.42 17.23 -23.39
N GLY A 121 2.87 16.28 -22.65
CA GLY A 121 3.59 15.29 -21.87
C GLY A 121 4.32 14.24 -22.69
N LEU A 122 5.33 13.67 -22.04
CA LEU A 122 6.09 12.54 -22.52
C LEU A 122 5.85 11.35 -21.59
N ILE A 123 5.83 10.15 -22.15
CA ILE A 123 5.73 8.90 -21.41
C ILE A 123 7.10 8.27 -21.42
N TRP A 124 7.71 8.17 -20.24
CA TRP A 124 8.87 7.31 -20.08
C TRP A 124 8.41 5.87 -19.99
N LEU A 125 8.70 5.12 -21.05
CA LEU A 125 8.53 3.69 -21.09
C LEU A 125 9.82 3.08 -20.54
N ASP A 126 9.69 2.40 -19.41
CA ASP A 126 10.78 1.70 -18.76
C ASP A 126 11.44 0.69 -19.74
N TRP A 127 12.55 1.10 -20.33
CA TRP A 127 13.45 0.26 -21.14
C TRP A 127 14.34 -0.65 -20.28
N SER A 128 14.42 -0.42 -18.98
CA SER A 128 15.22 -1.20 -18.03
C SER A 128 14.52 -2.50 -17.59
N SER A 129 13.19 -2.56 -17.69
CA SER A 129 12.38 -3.75 -17.37
C SER A 129 12.39 -4.84 -18.44
N ILE A 130 12.97 -4.60 -19.62
CA ILE A 130 13.18 -5.60 -20.69
C ILE A 130 14.62 -5.46 -21.16
N PRO A 131 15.38 -6.56 -21.31
CA PRO A 131 16.83 -6.46 -21.29
C PRO A 131 17.36 -5.59 -22.43
N GLN A 132 18.32 -4.75 -22.05
CA GLN A 132 18.85 -3.57 -22.75
C GLN A 132 19.51 -3.84 -24.12
N VAL A 133 19.39 -5.07 -24.64
CA VAL A 133 19.97 -5.56 -25.89
C VAL A 133 18.95 -6.44 -26.62
N LEU A 134 18.76 -6.22 -27.92
CA LEU A 134 17.79 -6.90 -28.81
C LEU A 134 17.78 -8.44 -28.76
N GLU A 135 18.80 -9.10 -28.19
CA GLU A 135 18.97 -10.56 -28.15
C GLU A 135 18.87 -11.19 -26.75
N ALA A 136 18.46 -10.41 -25.76
CA ALA A 136 18.49 -10.86 -24.39
C ALA A 136 17.23 -11.68 -24.01
N LEU A 137 17.44 -12.79 -23.30
CA LEU A 137 16.42 -13.77 -22.94
C LEU A 137 16.25 -13.82 -21.41
N HIS A 138 14.99 -13.85 -20.94
CA HIS A 138 14.63 -14.03 -19.53
C HIS A 138 13.93 -15.38 -19.31
N LYS A 139 14.21 -16.05 -18.19
CA LYS A 139 13.47 -17.24 -17.72
C LYS A 139 12.41 -16.82 -16.72
N ASP A 140 11.36 -16.14 -17.18
CA ASP A 140 10.24 -15.83 -16.30
C ASP A 140 9.23 -17.00 -16.34
N GLN A 141 8.90 -17.57 -15.16
CA GLN A 141 8.22 -18.86 -15.00
C GLN A 141 6.70 -18.85 -15.27
N LYS A 142 6.12 -17.73 -15.71
CA LYS A 142 4.67 -17.58 -16.01
C LYS A 142 3.72 -18.02 -14.87
N THR A 143 4.16 -18.00 -13.62
CA THR A 143 3.25 -18.09 -12.48
C THR A 143 2.45 -16.78 -12.41
N LEU A 144 1.15 -16.85 -12.06
CA LEU A 144 0.16 -15.75 -12.14
C LEU A 144 0.79 -14.37 -11.87
N ARG A 145 0.62 -13.42 -12.80
CA ARG A 145 1.15 -12.05 -12.69
C ARG A 145 0.03 -11.03 -12.75
N ASP A 146 -0.66 -10.91 -11.62
CA ASP A 146 -1.57 -9.81 -11.31
C ASP A 146 -0.79 -8.61 -10.75
N PHE A 147 -1.51 -7.52 -10.43
CA PHE A 147 -0.94 -6.31 -9.85
C PHE A 147 -0.20 -6.58 -8.53
N ASN A 148 -0.63 -7.58 -7.74
CA ASN A 148 0.01 -7.94 -6.48
C ASN A 148 1.39 -8.56 -6.72
N THR A 149 1.48 -9.55 -7.62
CA THR A 149 2.75 -10.15 -8.05
C THR A 149 3.65 -9.12 -8.73
N TYR A 150 3.07 -8.20 -9.51
CA TYR A 150 3.77 -7.07 -10.10
C TYR A 150 4.35 -6.12 -9.04
N ARG A 151 3.60 -5.75 -7.99
CA ARG A 151 4.10 -4.93 -6.86
C ARG A 151 5.17 -5.63 -6.03
N THR A 152 5.23 -6.97 -6.05
CA THR A 152 6.34 -7.73 -5.44
C THR A 152 7.63 -7.71 -6.26
N ARG A 153 7.64 -7.06 -7.44
CA ARG A 153 8.87 -6.79 -8.23
C ARG A 153 9.53 -5.47 -7.81
N ALA A 154 10.85 -5.50 -7.56
CA ALA A 154 11.51 -4.36 -6.92
C ALA A 154 11.70 -3.10 -7.81
N TRP A 155 11.57 -3.18 -9.14
CA TRP A 155 11.68 -1.99 -10.02
C TRP A 155 10.49 -1.03 -9.89
N CYS A 156 9.27 -1.56 -9.87
CA CYS A 156 8.06 -0.75 -9.69
C CYS A 156 8.01 -0.13 -8.29
N ARG A 157 8.51 -0.86 -7.28
CA ARG A 157 8.67 -0.30 -5.93
C ARG A 157 9.72 0.79 -5.89
N LEU A 158 10.87 0.61 -6.54
CA LEU A 158 11.91 1.64 -6.58
C LEU A 158 11.33 2.99 -7.02
N GLU A 159 10.42 2.99 -7.98
CA GLU A 159 9.77 4.22 -8.47
C GLU A 159 8.86 4.83 -7.40
N GLU A 160 8.01 4.03 -6.75
CA GLU A 160 7.19 4.46 -5.61
C GLU A 160 8.08 5.09 -4.51
N TRP A 161 9.19 4.43 -4.20
CA TRP A 161 10.15 4.85 -3.18
C TRP A 161 10.96 6.08 -3.59
N ALA A 162 11.45 6.16 -4.82
CA ALA A 162 12.16 7.31 -5.34
C ALA A 162 11.25 8.55 -5.36
N ASN A 163 9.98 8.38 -5.74
CA ASN A 163 8.97 9.44 -5.67
C ASN A 163 8.71 9.89 -4.23
N LEU A 164 8.49 8.95 -3.31
CA LEU A 164 8.26 9.26 -1.90
C LEU A 164 9.45 9.97 -1.24
N LEU A 165 10.67 9.50 -1.53
CA LEU A 165 11.93 10.01 -0.98
C LEU A 165 12.44 11.26 -1.70
N SER A 166 11.85 11.63 -2.84
CA SER A 166 12.16 12.90 -3.49
C SER A 166 11.79 14.10 -2.59
N LEU A 167 12.50 15.20 -2.76
CA LEU A 167 12.27 16.42 -1.96
C LEU A 167 10.84 16.94 -2.11
N SER A 168 10.32 16.99 -3.34
CA SER A 168 8.96 17.48 -3.64
C SER A 168 7.86 16.46 -3.40
N SER A 169 8.20 15.17 -3.21
CA SER A 169 7.30 14.03 -3.01
C SER A 169 6.02 14.10 -3.86
N LYS A 170 6.04 13.52 -5.05
CA LYS A 170 4.84 13.34 -5.87
C LYS A 170 4.15 12.04 -5.46
N MET A 171 2.84 12.08 -5.21
CA MET A 171 2.09 10.85 -4.91
C MET A 171 1.91 10.07 -6.22
N PRO A 172 2.27 8.78 -6.26
CA PRO A 172 2.01 7.97 -7.44
C PRO A 172 0.50 7.90 -7.67
N LEU A 173 0.11 8.05 -8.93
CA LEU A 173 -1.24 7.75 -9.39
C LEU A 173 -1.29 6.27 -9.71
N VAL A 174 -2.27 5.57 -9.17
CA VAL A 174 -2.52 4.19 -9.57
C VAL A 174 -3.85 4.11 -10.30
N VAL A 175 -3.76 3.66 -11.55
CA VAL A 175 -4.93 3.30 -12.34
C VAL A 175 -5.44 1.97 -11.81
N THR A 176 -6.66 1.99 -11.30
CA THR A 176 -7.35 0.79 -10.83
C THR A 176 -7.87 -0.03 -12.02
N GLU A 177 -8.52 -1.16 -11.74
CA GLU A 177 -9.19 -1.92 -12.79
C GLU A 177 -10.39 -1.16 -13.36
N ALA A 178 -11.15 -0.46 -12.53
CA ALA A 178 -12.06 0.59 -12.99
C ALA A 178 -11.27 1.80 -13.54
N PRO A 179 -11.84 2.65 -14.41
CA PRO A 179 -11.18 3.84 -14.96
C PRO A 179 -11.14 4.97 -13.92
N SER A 180 -10.68 4.64 -12.71
CA SER A 180 -10.54 5.53 -11.57
C SER A 180 -9.07 5.61 -11.14
N ILE A 181 -8.75 6.70 -10.45
CA ILE A 181 -7.41 6.97 -9.95
C ILE A 181 -7.44 6.97 -8.43
N ALA A 182 -6.54 6.15 -7.89
CA ALA A 182 -6.24 6.04 -6.48
C ALA A 182 -4.92 6.75 -6.16
N THR A 183 -4.85 7.35 -4.97
CA THR A 183 -3.59 7.89 -4.44
C THR A 183 -3.33 7.44 -3.01
N TYR A 184 -2.06 7.41 -2.63
CA TYR A 184 -1.67 7.34 -1.23
C TYR A 184 -1.48 8.75 -0.67
N SER A 185 -1.68 8.94 0.64
CA SER A 185 -0.96 9.99 1.34
C SER A 185 0.44 9.48 1.74
N SER A 186 1.44 10.34 1.83
CA SER A 186 2.80 9.94 2.22
C SER A 186 2.79 9.20 3.57
N LEU A 187 2.04 9.70 4.55
CA LEU A 187 1.83 9.01 5.83
C LEU A 187 1.22 7.62 5.68
N THR A 188 0.19 7.44 4.84
CA THR A 188 -0.46 6.14 4.67
C THR A 188 0.51 5.15 4.02
N PHE A 189 1.18 5.57 2.95
CA PHE A 189 2.23 4.78 2.31
C PHE A 189 3.32 4.37 3.30
N VAL A 190 3.81 5.31 4.10
CA VAL A 190 4.84 5.06 5.11
C VAL A 190 4.37 4.04 6.14
N LEU A 191 3.19 4.21 6.71
CA LEU A 191 2.67 3.28 7.73
C LEU A 191 2.44 1.88 7.16
N ASP A 192 1.97 1.78 5.92
CA ASP A 192 1.75 0.50 5.25
C ASP A 192 3.06 -0.25 4.96
N ASN A 193 4.15 0.50 4.71
CA ASN A 193 5.45 -0.07 4.35
C ASN A 193 6.40 -0.23 5.54
N ALA A 194 6.28 0.59 6.58
CA ALA A 194 7.10 0.52 7.80
C ALA A 194 7.01 -0.85 8.47
N GLY A 195 5.94 -1.61 8.20
CA GLY A 195 5.75 -2.97 8.72
C GLY A 195 5.83 -4.13 7.76
N ARG A 196 6.32 -3.87 6.56
CA ARG A 196 6.44 -4.85 5.50
C ARG A 196 7.84 -4.75 4.93
N PRO A 197 8.87 -5.16 5.69
CA PRO A 197 10.25 -5.02 5.24
C PRO A 197 10.45 -5.68 3.88
N GLU A 198 9.77 -6.78 3.54
CA GLU A 198 9.75 -7.41 2.22
C GLU A 198 9.23 -6.52 1.07
N ARG A 199 8.45 -5.49 1.39
CA ARG A 199 7.98 -4.45 0.45
C ARG A 199 8.92 -3.24 0.38
N GLY A 200 10.02 -3.29 1.09
CA GLY A 200 11.06 -2.29 0.97
C GLY A 200 11.76 -2.30 -0.38
N PRO A 201 12.38 -1.17 -0.74
CA PRO A 201 13.05 -1.07 -2.02
C PRO A 201 14.39 -1.84 -2.02
N CYS A 202 14.91 -2.20 -0.84
CA CYS A 202 16.23 -2.81 -0.65
C CYS A 202 16.19 -4.29 -0.23
N SER A 203 15.00 -4.86 -0.03
CA SER A 203 14.76 -6.20 0.55
C SER A 203 14.15 -7.20 -0.41
N GLY A 204 13.28 -6.73 -1.32
CA GLY A 204 12.62 -7.65 -2.22
C GLY A 204 13.48 -7.98 -3.44
N GLN A 205 13.23 -9.15 -4.04
CA GLN A 205 13.93 -9.55 -5.26
C GLN A 205 13.61 -8.57 -6.41
N LEU A 206 14.64 -8.00 -7.04
CA LEU A 206 14.47 -7.36 -8.35
C LEU A 206 14.06 -8.43 -9.37
N SER A 207 13.17 -8.08 -10.30
CA SER A 207 12.73 -8.98 -11.38
C SER A 207 13.94 -9.61 -12.09
N CYS A 208 15.02 -8.86 -12.28
CA CYS A 208 16.25 -9.34 -12.90
C CYS A 208 17.04 -10.35 -12.05
N CYS A 209 16.98 -10.25 -10.72
CA CYS A 209 17.71 -11.10 -9.78
C CYS A 209 17.13 -12.54 -9.75
N SER A 210 15.83 -12.72 -10.03
CA SER A 210 15.18 -14.05 -10.14
C SER A 210 14.99 -14.55 -11.58
N ALA A 211 14.92 -13.65 -12.56
CA ALA A 211 14.68 -13.99 -13.97
C ALA A 211 15.92 -14.56 -14.72
N GLY A 212 17.12 -14.49 -14.15
CA GLY A 212 18.34 -15.09 -14.71
C GLY A 212 18.69 -14.55 -16.09
N HIS A 213 18.71 -13.22 -16.24
CA HIS A 213 18.94 -12.53 -17.52
C HIS A 213 20.25 -12.95 -18.19
N SER A 214 20.17 -13.28 -19.48
CA SER A 214 21.36 -13.58 -20.28
C SER A 214 21.29 -13.02 -21.69
N ILE A 215 22.45 -12.68 -22.24
CA ILE A 215 22.63 -12.18 -23.61
C ILE A 215 23.50 -13.15 -24.41
N SER A 216 23.27 -13.22 -25.70
CA SER A 216 24.17 -13.88 -26.65
C SER A 216 25.14 -12.85 -27.21
N ILE A 217 26.44 -13.07 -27.07
CA ILE A 217 27.47 -12.26 -27.75
C ILE A 217 28.34 -13.22 -28.53
N ALA A 218 28.34 -13.09 -29.87
CA ALA A 218 29.11 -13.96 -30.77
C ALA A 218 28.87 -15.46 -30.55
N GLY A 219 27.65 -15.85 -30.17
CA GLY A 219 27.25 -17.24 -29.91
C GLY A 219 27.49 -17.73 -28.48
N GLU A 220 28.13 -16.93 -27.61
CA GLU A 220 28.31 -17.25 -26.20
C GLU A 220 27.22 -16.59 -25.34
N ARG A 221 26.62 -17.38 -24.44
CA ARG A 221 25.63 -16.89 -23.48
C ARG A 221 26.33 -16.29 -22.24
N LYS A 222 26.09 -15.01 -21.95
CA LYS A 222 26.61 -14.30 -20.77
C LYS A 222 25.49 -13.80 -19.87
N SER A 223 25.67 -13.88 -18.55
CA SER A 223 24.70 -13.36 -17.57
C SER A 223 24.78 -11.84 -17.48
N ILE A 224 23.62 -11.18 -17.34
CA ILE A 224 23.55 -9.75 -17.01
C ILE A 224 23.63 -9.60 -15.48
N PRO A 225 24.53 -8.76 -14.93
CA PRO A 225 24.63 -8.53 -13.48
C PRO A 225 23.39 -7.80 -12.94
N CYS A 226 23.06 -8.02 -11.66
CA CYS A 226 21.93 -7.35 -10.99
C CYS A 226 22.39 -5.97 -10.46
N ASP A 227 21.67 -4.90 -10.80
CA ASP A 227 22.01 -3.51 -10.40
C ASP A 227 21.57 -3.14 -8.97
N MET A 228 21.00 -4.10 -8.21
CA MET A 228 20.40 -3.91 -6.89
C MET A 228 21.22 -3.04 -5.94
N ILE A 229 22.53 -3.32 -5.86
CA ILE A 229 23.45 -2.62 -4.96
C ILE A 229 23.56 -1.13 -5.34
N SER A 230 23.63 -0.83 -6.63
CA SER A 230 23.67 0.54 -7.14
C SER A 230 22.38 1.29 -6.83
N MET A 231 21.22 0.64 -7.02
CA MET A 231 19.91 1.24 -6.75
C MET A 231 19.70 1.54 -5.26
N GLN A 232 20.09 0.59 -4.41
CA GLN A 232 20.07 0.76 -2.96
C GLN A 232 20.88 2.00 -2.54
N SER A 233 22.09 2.17 -3.08
CA SER A 233 22.92 3.35 -2.78
C SER A 233 22.25 4.67 -3.19
N VAL A 234 21.52 4.69 -4.30
CA VAL A 234 20.77 5.89 -4.74
C VAL A 234 19.64 6.20 -3.76
N LEU A 235 18.85 5.19 -3.37
CA LEU A 235 17.75 5.37 -2.44
C LEU A 235 18.20 5.78 -1.04
N GLU A 236 19.30 5.21 -0.54
CA GLU A 236 19.92 5.62 0.72
C GLU A 236 20.29 7.12 0.69
N LYS A 237 20.83 7.60 -0.44
CA LYS A 237 21.14 9.03 -0.62
C LYS A 237 19.87 9.89 -0.70
N LEU A 238 18.84 9.43 -1.41
CA LEU A 238 17.56 10.14 -1.48
C LEU A 238 16.91 10.22 -0.09
N TYR A 239 16.91 9.13 0.67
CA TYR A 239 16.41 9.09 2.03
C TYR A 239 17.17 10.04 2.94
N ALA A 240 18.50 10.02 2.93
CA ALA A 240 19.33 10.94 3.71
C ALA A 240 19.00 12.41 3.38
N ALA A 241 18.96 12.76 2.10
CA ALA A 241 18.58 14.11 1.66
C ALA A 241 17.15 14.50 2.08
N LYS A 242 16.21 13.54 2.05
CA LYS A 242 14.83 13.75 2.52
C LYS A 242 14.78 14.00 4.02
N MET A 243 15.51 13.21 4.80
CA MET A 243 15.63 13.37 6.25
C MET A 243 16.24 14.71 6.64
N ASP A 244 17.28 15.16 5.93
CA ASP A 244 17.87 16.49 6.12
C ASP A 244 16.86 17.61 5.81
N SER A 245 16.11 17.48 4.71
CA SER A 245 15.01 18.40 4.37
C SER A 245 13.88 18.41 5.42
N LEU A 246 13.67 17.27 6.08
CA LEU A 246 12.61 17.06 7.08
C LEU A 246 13.03 17.41 8.50
N ALA A 247 14.28 17.81 8.76
CA ALA A 247 14.86 17.85 10.11
C ALA A 247 14.04 18.64 11.15
N ASN A 248 13.20 19.59 10.72
CA ASN A 248 12.32 20.40 11.58
C ASN A 248 10.81 20.21 11.30
N SER A 249 10.43 19.17 10.54
CA SER A 249 9.06 18.86 10.15
C SER A 249 8.45 17.79 11.06
N LEU A 250 7.14 17.87 11.31
CA LEU A 250 6.37 16.81 12.00
C LEU A 250 6.42 15.47 11.24
N LEU A 251 6.76 15.50 9.95
CA LEU A 251 6.88 14.32 9.09
C LEU A 251 8.19 13.56 9.27
N VAL A 252 9.19 14.15 9.95
CA VAL A 252 10.45 13.45 10.24
C VAL A 252 10.18 12.13 10.96
N TYR A 253 9.19 12.12 11.85
CA TYR A 253 8.80 10.93 12.59
C TYR A 253 8.32 9.81 11.65
N SER A 254 7.45 10.14 10.70
CA SER A 254 6.93 9.20 9.70
C SER A 254 8.07 8.60 8.88
N TYR A 255 8.96 9.42 8.33
CA TYR A 255 10.08 8.90 7.54
C TYR A 255 11.09 8.12 8.39
N THR A 256 11.28 8.46 9.66
CA THR A 256 12.14 7.66 10.55
C THR A 256 11.58 6.25 10.78
N LEU A 257 10.24 6.08 10.82
CA LEU A 257 9.60 4.74 10.89
C LEU A 257 9.90 3.89 9.67
N LEU A 258 10.06 4.53 8.51
CA LEU A 258 10.28 3.90 7.21
C LEU A 258 11.68 3.29 7.07
N GLU A 259 12.61 3.69 7.95
CA GLU A 259 14.01 3.31 7.80
C GLU A 259 14.24 1.81 7.96
N THR A 260 13.37 1.08 8.67
CA THR A 260 13.42 -0.39 8.75
C THR A 260 13.21 -1.06 7.39
N THR A 261 12.43 -0.42 6.53
CA THR A 261 12.10 -0.89 5.18
C THR A 261 13.22 -0.61 4.18
N ILE A 262 14.00 0.46 4.38
CA ILE A 262 15.15 0.81 3.53
C ILE A 262 16.44 0.10 4.01
N ALA A 263 16.63 -0.02 5.32
CA ALA A 263 17.86 -0.48 5.96
C ALA A 263 18.01 -2.01 6.03
N VAL A 264 17.39 -2.73 5.09
CA VAL A 264 17.30 -4.19 5.10
C VAL A 264 18.68 -4.81 5.33
N GLU A 265 18.77 -5.51 6.46
CA GLU A 265 19.78 -6.50 6.83
C GLU A 265 21.25 -6.13 6.57
N ARG A 266 21.67 -4.90 6.88
CA ARG A 266 23.12 -4.64 6.97
C ARG A 266 23.70 -4.89 8.36
N GLU A 267 22.90 -4.76 9.43
CA GLU A 267 23.22 -5.18 10.79
C GLU A 267 21.95 -5.13 11.66
N LYS A 268 21.81 -6.04 12.63
CA LYS A 268 20.78 -5.90 13.68
C LYS A 268 21.31 -4.87 14.67
N PRO A 269 20.74 -3.65 14.73
CA PRO A 269 21.30 -2.59 15.56
C PRO A 269 21.30 -3.01 17.02
N THR A 270 22.33 -2.63 17.77
CA THR A 270 22.26 -2.74 19.23
C THR A 270 21.21 -1.79 19.78
N LEU A 271 20.81 -1.97 21.04
CA LEU A 271 19.91 -1.05 21.72
C LEU A 271 20.44 0.39 21.73
N GLU A 272 21.74 0.57 21.97
CA GLU A 272 22.41 1.88 21.94
C GLU A 272 22.32 2.54 20.56
N GLU A 273 22.64 1.79 19.51
CA GLU A 273 22.61 2.29 18.13
C GLU A 273 21.19 2.69 17.72
N PHE A 274 20.20 1.87 18.11
CA PHE A 274 18.80 2.15 17.88
C PHE A 274 18.35 3.41 18.66
N ALA A 275 18.69 3.53 19.93
CA ALA A 275 18.34 4.69 20.75
C ALA A 275 18.98 5.98 20.21
N GLN A 276 20.28 5.94 19.87
CA GLN A 276 21.02 7.07 19.31
C GLN A 276 20.39 7.54 17.99
N LYS A 277 20.00 6.62 17.13
CA LYS A 277 19.32 6.89 15.86
C LYS A 277 18.02 7.66 16.06
N TRP A 278 17.21 7.27 17.04
CA TRP A 278 15.97 7.95 17.40
C TRP A 278 16.19 9.20 18.27
N ARG A 279 17.45 9.61 18.48
CA ARG A 279 17.85 10.74 19.32
C ARG A 279 17.33 10.62 20.76
N ILE A 280 17.22 9.39 21.25
CA ILE A 280 16.81 9.08 22.62
C ILE A 280 18.07 8.92 23.45
N SER A 281 18.34 9.86 24.35
CA SER A 281 19.46 9.82 25.30
C SER A 281 19.02 9.31 26.67
N GLY A 282 19.78 8.39 27.28
CA GLY A 282 19.58 8.00 28.69
C GLY A 282 18.73 6.76 28.95
N HIS A 283 18.90 5.68 28.19
CA HIS A 283 18.28 4.37 28.45
C HIS A 283 18.89 3.68 29.70
N GLU A 284 18.58 4.17 30.90
CA GLU A 284 19.17 3.66 32.16
C GLU A 284 18.31 2.60 32.87
N GLY A 285 17.41 1.93 32.14
CA GLY A 285 16.57 0.86 32.68
C GLY A 285 15.22 1.34 33.20
N ARG A 286 14.18 0.99 32.44
CA ARG A 286 12.73 1.17 32.66
C ARG A 286 12.29 2.59 33.02
N ASN A 287 12.70 3.54 32.19
CA ASN A 287 12.26 4.93 32.26
C ASN A 287 11.40 5.31 31.03
N GLU A 288 11.01 6.58 30.93
CA GLU A 288 10.23 7.10 29.78
C GLU A 288 10.96 6.97 28.44
N HIS A 289 12.30 6.94 28.45
CA HIS A 289 13.12 6.73 27.27
C HIS A 289 13.03 5.28 26.78
N ASP A 290 13.10 4.30 27.69
CA ASP A 290 12.93 2.88 27.35
C ASP A 290 11.52 2.57 26.86
N PHE A 291 10.49 3.26 27.39
CA PHE A 291 9.14 3.19 26.83
C PHE A 291 9.11 3.67 25.38
N ALA A 292 9.72 4.82 25.09
CA ALA A 292 9.78 5.36 23.73
C ALA A 292 10.51 4.40 22.78
N ILE A 293 11.62 3.81 23.21
CA ILE A 293 12.35 2.81 22.42
C ILE A 293 11.49 1.58 22.17
N LEU A 294 10.87 1.00 23.20
CA LEU A 294 10.00 -0.18 23.07
C LEU A 294 8.79 0.11 22.18
N TYR A 295 8.17 1.28 22.33
CA TYR A 295 7.03 1.72 21.51
C TYR A 295 7.40 1.78 20.03
N ILE A 296 8.55 2.40 19.70
CA ILE A 296 9.02 2.53 18.33
C ILE A 296 9.45 1.17 17.77
N ALA A 297 10.15 0.36 18.56
CA ALA A 297 10.54 -0.99 18.16
C ALA A 297 9.32 -1.87 17.87
N ALA A 298 8.27 -1.79 18.68
CA ALA A 298 7.01 -2.51 18.46
C ALA A 298 6.24 -2.00 17.22
N LEU A 299 6.22 -0.67 17.03
CA LEU A 299 5.61 -0.01 15.88
C LEU A 299 6.31 -0.32 14.56
N THR A 300 7.60 -0.68 14.61
CA THR A 300 8.43 -0.97 13.43
C THR A 300 8.74 -2.45 13.24
N GLY A 301 8.25 -3.33 14.14
CA GLY A 301 8.50 -4.77 14.09
C GLY A 301 9.94 -5.17 14.35
N ASN A 302 10.70 -4.35 15.10
CA ASN A 302 12.10 -4.65 15.42
C ASN A 302 12.19 -5.68 16.57
N ASP A 303 11.91 -6.94 16.23
CA ASP A 303 11.86 -8.05 17.19
C ASP A 303 13.13 -8.20 18.06
N PRO A 304 14.36 -7.99 17.55
CA PRO A 304 15.56 -8.02 18.40
C PRO A 304 15.52 -7.02 19.55
N ILE A 305 15.20 -5.75 19.27
CA ILE A 305 15.12 -4.69 20.29
C ILE A 305 13.96 -4.94 21.25
N VAL A 306 12.79 -5.36 20.73
CA VAL A 306 11.64 -5.74 21.56
C VAL A 306 12.02 -6.88 22.51
N ARG A 307 12.68 -7.92 22.00
CA ARG A 307 13.12 -9.07 22.81
C ARG A 307 14.11 -8.67 23.89
N GLU A 308 15.07 -7.81 23.56
CA GLU A 308 16.06 -7.34 24.53
C GLU A 308 15.40 -6.57 25.68
N LEU A 309 14.53 -5.61 25.35
CA LEU A 309 13.83 -4.79 26.35
C LEU A 309 12.82 -5.60 27.19
N LEU A 310 12.12 -6.57 26.57
CA LEU A 310 11.21 -7.45 27.29
C LEU A 310 11.94 -8.53 28.10
N GLY A 311 13.12 -8.97 27.67
CA GLY A 311 13.90 -10.02 28.33
C GLY A 311 14.34 -9.64 29.74
N GLY A 312 14.50 -8.35 30.02
CA GLY A 312 14.76 -7.85 31.36
C GLY A 312 13.52 -7.80 32.27
N ARG A 313 12.30 -7.93 31.73
CA ARG A 313 11.02 -7.72 32.44
C ARG A 313 10.65 -8.86 33.38
N ARG A 314 10.09 -8.55 34.56
CA ARG A 314 9.56 -9.58 35.47
C ARG A 314 8.04 -9.68 35.30
N LYS A 315 7.52 -10.90 35.30
CA LYS A 315 6.07 -11.13 35.26
C LYS A 315 5.37 -10.45 36.44
N GLY A 316 4.27 -9.75 36.17
CA GLY A 316 3.45 -9.03 37.15
C GLY A 316 3.95 -7.61 37.44
N GLU A 317 5.03 -7.19 36.80
CA GLU A 317 5.45 -5.80 36.84
C GLU A 317 4.40 -4.88 36.16
N PRO A 318 4.25 -3.62 36.56
CA PRO A 318 3.45 -2.65 35.80
C PRO A 318 4.01 -2.45 34.38
N TRP A 319 3.12 -2.27 33.41
CA TRP A 319 3.53 -1.84 32.07
C TRP A 319 3.84 -0.34 32.07
N LEU A 320 4.93 0.05 31.39
CA LEU A 320 5.14 1.46 31.08
C LEU A 320 4.04 1.92 30.11
N VAL A 321 3.53 3.11 30.36
CA VAL A 321 2.45 3.72 29.59
C VAL A 321 2.79 5.17 29.25
N ASP A 322 2.28 5.66 28.13
CA ASP A 322 2.35 7.07 27.79
C ASP A 322 1.38 7.92 28.64
N LYS A 323 1.33 9.23 28.34
CA LYS A 323 0.42 10.19 29.01
C LYS A 323 -1.07 9.88 28.83
N THR A 324 -1.41 9.01 27.88
CA THR A 324 -2.78 8.58 27.58
C THR A 324 -3.09 7.18 28.14
N GLY A 325 -2.12 6.53 28.80
CA GLY A 325 -2.27 5.20 29.38
C GLY A 325 -1.93 4.06 28.42
N LEU A 326 -1.32 4.33 27.27
CA LEU A 326 -1.03 3.32 26.26
C LEU A 326 0.34 2.68 26.47
N THR A 327 0.36 1.34 26.52
CA THR A 327 1.58 0.54 26.44
C THR A 327 2.10 0.45 25.01
N ALA A 328 3.37 0.05 24.85
CA ALA A 328 3.96 -0.28 23.54
C ALA A 328 3.26 -1.43 22.81
N PHE A 329 2.51 -2.30 23.50
CA PHE A 329 1.75 -3.36 22.84
C PHE A 329 0.65 -2.82 21.93
N HIS A 330 0.07 -1.65 22.24
CA HIS A 330 -0.98 -1.05 21.40
C HIS A 330 -0.45 -0.49 20.07
N SER A 331 0.87 -0.31 19.89
CA SER A 331 1.44 0.26 18.67
C SER A 331 1.71 -0.78 17.58
N VAL A 332 1.45 -2.06 17.81
CA VAL A 332 1.79 -3.14 16.88
C VAL A 332 0.89 -3.09 15.63
N MET A 333 1.50 -2.97 14.45
CA MET A 333 0.82 -2.73 13.16
C MET A 333 0.62 -4.01 12.31
N GLY A 334 0.48 -5.18 12.92
CA GLY A 334 0.39 -6.45 12.18
C GLY A 334 1.57 -7.40 12.34
N TYR A 335 2.55 -7.07 13.20
CA TYR A 335 3.76 -7.88 13.40
C TYR A 335 3.48 -9.07 14.31
N GLU A 336 3.38 -10.25 13.72
CA GLU A 336 3.17 -11.51 14.44
C GLU A 336 4.28 -11.79 15.45
N ALA A 337 5.55 -11.74 15.04
CA ALA A 337 6.68 -12.08 15.90
C ALA A 337 6.78 -11.12 17.10
N THR A 338 6.62 -9.82 16.87
CA THR A 338 6.55 -8.82 17.94
C THR A 338 5.36 -9.08 18.86
N THR A 339 4.17 -9.34 18.32
CA THR A 339 2.96 -9.66 19.11
C THR A 339 3.23 -10.86 20.01
N LYS A 340 3.83 -11.91 19.45
CA LYS A 340 4.19 -13.12 20.18
C LYS A 340 5.16 -12.83 21.33
N LEU A 341 6.20 -12.02 21.10
CA LEU A 341 7.13 -11.61 22.15
C LEU A 341 6.42 -10.91 23.34
N PHE A 342 5.46 -10.03 23.05
CA PHE A 342 4.66 -9.41 24.11
C PHE A 342 3.78 -10.43 24.84
N LEU A 343 3.07 -11.31 24.13
CA LEU A 343 2.20 -12.32 24.74
C LEU A 343 2.97 -13.35 25.57
N GLU A 344 4.19 -13.71 25.15
CA GLU A 344 5.09 -14.64 25.86
C GLU A 344 5.52 -14.13 27.25
N THR A 345 5.41 -12.83 27.52
CA THR A 345 5.61 -12.28 28.89
C THR A 345 4.60 -12.85 29.89
N GLY A 346 3.43 -13.29 29.41
CA GLY A 346 2.41 -13.97 30.19
C GLY A 346 1.65 -13.08 31.18
N ASP A 347 1.74 -11.76 31.05
CA ASP A 347 1.01 -10.76 31.83
C ASP A 347 0.43 -9.61 30.99
N ILE A 348 0.29 -9.82 29.68
CA ILE A 348 -0.63 -9.05 28.83
C ILE A 348 -2.05 -9.50 29.15
N GLY A 349 -2.85 -8.60 29.72
CA GLY A 349 -4.24 -8.86 30.10
C GLY A 349 -5.26 -8.34 29.07
N LYS A 350 -6.53 -8.63 29.34
CA LYS A 350 -7.67 -8.22 28.50
C LYS A 350 -7.69 -6.72 28.20
N GLU A 351 -7.33 -5.88 29.17
CA GLU A 351 -7.26 -4.42 28.98
C GLU A 351 -6.26 -4.01 27.90
N GLN A 352 -5.13 -4.71 27.77
CA GLN A 352 -4.13 -4.44 26.73
C GLN A 352 -4.50 -5.12 25.40
N ILE A 353 -5.12 -6.30 25.44
CA ILE A 353 -5.59 -7.02 24.23
C ILE A 353 -6.64 -6.19 23.47
N ASP A 354 -7.63 -5.66 24.18
CA ASP A 354 -8.71 -4.84 23.61
C ASP A 354 -8.41 -3.33 23.66
N GLY A 355 -7.22 -2.96 24.14
CA GLY A 355 -6.81 -1.57 24.26
C GLY A 355 -6.69 -0.90 22.90
N TYR A 356 -7.10 0.38 22.84
CA TYR A 356 -7.07 1.14 21.60
C TYR A 356 -5.81 1.98 21.50
N ASN A 357 -5.18 1.99 20.35
CA ASN A 357 -4.11 2.92 20.04
C ASN A 357 -4.62 4.36 19.82
N THR A 358 -3.69 5.26 19.49
CA THR A 358 -3.97 6.68 19.24
C THR A 358 -4.93 6.92 18.08
N TRP A 359 -5.06 5.98 17.14
CA TRP A 359 -6.05 6.04 16.03
C TRP A 359 -7.43 5.47 16.39
N GLY A 360 -7.62 5.07 17.64
CA GLY A 360 -8.87 4.48 18.12
C GLY A 360 -9.11 3.07 17.60
N ALA A 361 -8.04 2.34 17.24
CA ALA A 361 -8.09 0.96 16.79
C ALA A 361 -7.36 0.04 17.79
N ALA A 362 -7.89 -1.15 18.02
CA ALA A 362 -7.20 -2.20 18.78
C ALA A 362 -6.37 -3.10 17.86
N ASN A 363 -5.47 -3.90 18.41
CA ASN A 363 -4.58 -4.78 17.66
C ASN A 363 -5.33 -5.77 16.73
N ILE A 364 -6.53 -6.21 17.11
CA ILE A 364 -7.38 -7.07 16.26
C ILE A 364 -7.83 -6.39 14.96
N HIS A 365 -8.00 -5.06 14.99
CA HIS A 365 -8.31 -4.30 13.78
C HIS A 365 -7.09 -4.19 12.89
N MET A 366 -5.91 -3.93 13.47
CA MET A 366 -4.68 -3.78 12.72
C MET A 366 -4.28 -5.09 12.04
N SER A 367 -4.35 -6.22 12.76
CA SER A 367 -4.08 -7.54 12.18
C SER A 367 -5.03 -7.86 11.02
N SER A 368 -6.31 -7.51 11.16
CA SER A 368 -7.33 -7.72 10.12
C SER A 368 -7.15 -6.81 8.91
N GLU A 369 -6.80 -5.55 9.13
CA GLU A 369 -6.56 -4.56 8.07
C GLU A 369 -5.30 -4.90 7.25
N TYR A 370 -4.26 -5.40 7.91
CA TYR A 370 -3.00 -5.78 7.28
C TYR A 370 -2.92 -7.25 6.84
N GLY A 371 -3.97 -8.05 7.03
CA GLY A 371 -3.96 -9.47 6.62
C GLY A 371 -3.07 -10.38 7.45
N SER A 372 -2.67 -9.94 8.65
CA SER A 372 -1.80 -10.69 9.56
C SER A 372 -2.59 -11.79 10.27
N THR A 373 -2.85 -12.88 9.56
CA THR A 373 -3.68 -14.01 10.03
C THR A 373 -3.17 -14.63 11.32
N GLU A 374 -1.86 -14.79 11.50
CA GLU A 374 -1.31 -15.40 12.71
C GLU A 374 -1.34 -14.45 13.91
N MET A 375 -1.05 -13.16 13.72
CA MET A 375 -1.29 -12.15 14.77
C MET A 375 -2.75 -12.16 15.21
N LEU A 376 -3.68 -12.22 14.25
CA LEU A 376 -5.11 -12.32 14.53
C LEU A 376 -5.46 -13.58 15.34
N ARG A 377 -4.91 -14.75 14.99
CA ARG A 377 -5.08 -16.00 15.75
C ARG A 377 -4.53 -15.89 17.16
N LEU A 378 -3.35 -15.29 17.34
CA LEU A 378 -2.75 -15.08 18.65
C LEU A 378 -3.63 -14.20 19.55
N LEU A 379 -4.18 -13.11 19.01
CA LEU A 379 -5.07 -12.22 19.75
C LEU A 379 -6.38 -12.92 20.14
N LEU A 380 -7.01 -13.64 19.20
CA LEU A 380 -8.24 -14.40 19.47
C LEU A 380 -8.01 -15.53 20.47
N ALA A 381 -6.84 -16.18 20.46
CA ALA A 381 -6.46 -17.18 21.45
C ALA A 381 -6.20 -16.60 22.85
N ASN A 382 -6.00 -15.27 22.93
CA ASN A 382 -5.89 -14.52 24.19
C ASN A 382 -7.18 -13.72 24.45
N ASP A 383 -8.32 -14.29 24.05
CA ASP A 383 -9.67 -13.79 24.31
C ASP A 383 -9.93 -12.37 23.80
N ALA A 384 -9.32 -11.93 22.68
CA ALA A 384 -9.65 -10.64 22.07
C ALA A 384 -11.15 -10.55 21.71
N GLU A 385 -11.77 -9.40 21.98
CA GLU A 385 -13.17 -9.17 21.64
C GLU A 385 -13.34 -9.08 20.11
N VAL A 386 -14.05 -10.06 19.53
CA VAL A 386 -14.12 -10.28 18.09
C VAL A 386 -14.88 -9.14 17.38
N ASP A 387 -15.93 -8.62 18.02
CA ASP A 387 -16.77 -7.55 17.49
C ASP A 387 -16.46 -6.18 18.12
N LEU A 388 -15.25 -6.01 18.68
CA LEU A 388 -14.82 -4.75 19.28
C LEU A 388 -14.90 -3.63 18.23
N PRO A 389 -15.66 -2.56 18.44
CA PRO A 389 -15.75 -1.47 17.47
C PRO A 389 -14.60 -0.48 17.65
N LYS A 390 -14.07 0.09 16.55
CA LYS A 390 -13.18 1.27 16.60
C LYS A 390 -13.89 2.45 17.30
N ARG A 391 -13.11 3.24 18.05
CA ARG A 391 -13.64 4.34 18.89
C ARG A 391 -14.42 5.39 18.08
N PRO A 392 -15.43 6.06 18.67
CA PRO A 392 -16.17 7.14 18.04
C PRO A 392 -15.33 8.33 17.56
N CYS A 393 -14.18 8.57 18.20
CA CYS A 393 -13.24 9.63 17.81
C CYS A 393 -12.37 9.29 16.60
N SER A 394 -12.43 8.05 16.10
CA SER A 394 -11.73 7.59 14.90
C SER A 394 -12.49 8.03 13.64
N ALA A 395 -11.76 8.37 12.57
CA ALA A 395 -12.37 8.57 11.24
C ALA A 395 -13.11 7.32 10.72
N TYR A 396 -12.87 6.17 11.34
CA TYR A 396 -13.43 4.87 11.03
C TYR A 396 -14.27 4.30 12.17
N ALA A 397 -14.93 5.17 12.93
CA ALA A 397 -15.76 4.84 14.09
C ALA A 397 -16.74 3.70 13.82
N GLY A 398 -16.89 2.80 14.80
CA GLY A 398 -17.85 1.70 14.75
C GLY A 398 -17.43 0.51 13.88
N ARG A 399 -16.38 0.63 13.05
CA ARG A 399 -15.88 -0.51 12.28
C ARG A 399 -15.33 -1.59 13.21
N THR A 400 -15.70 -2.84 12.97
CA THR A 400 -15.12 -4.02 13.64
C THR A 400 -13.92 -4.56 12.86
N ALA A 401 -13.21 -5.54 13.42
CA ALA A 401 -12.15 -6.27 12.72
C ALA A 401 -12.62 -6.83 11.35
N LEU A 402 -13.85 -7.35 11.30
CA LEU A 402 -14.41 -7.93 10.07
C LEU A 402 -14.70 -6.87 9.01
N HIS A 403 -15.09 -5.65 9.40
CA HIS A 403 -15.18 -4.52 8.45
C HIS A 403 -13.82 -4.18 7.84
N CYS A 404 -12.76 -4.16 8.67
CA CYS A 404 -11.39 -3.89 8.21
C CYS A 404 -10.88 -4.96 7.24
N ALA A 405 -11.08 -6.25 7.56
CA ALA A 405 -10.68 -7.34 6.68
C ALA A 405 -11.45 -7.32 5.35
N ALA A 406 -12.77 -7.13 5.40
CA ALA A 406 -13.65 -7.11 4.22
C ALA A 406 -13.32 -5.94 3.28
N LEU A 407 -13.10 -4.74 3.82
CA LEU A 407 -12.69 -3.57 3.03
C LEU A 407 -11.39 -3.78 2.26
N ARG A 408 -10.51 -4.62 2.81
CA ARG A 408 -9.16 -4.90 2.30
C ARG A 408 -9.07 -6.23 1.55
N SER A 409 -10.21 -6.89 1.31
CA SER A 409 -10.29 -8.23 0.70
C SER A 409 -9.37 -9.26 1.37
N GLN A 410 -9.16 -9.16 2.68
CA GLN A 410 -8.33 -10.11 3.45
C GLN A 410 -9.15 -11.36 3.73
N PHE A 411 -9.29 -12.22 2.72
CA PHE A 411 -10.18 -13.38 2.73
C PHE A 411 -9.96 -14.27 3.95
N GLU A 412 -8.71 -14.68 4.21
CA GLU A 412 -8.37 -15.56 5.32
C GLU A 412 -8.69 -14.91 6.68
N CYS A 413 -8.47 -13.60 6.83
CA CYS A 413 -8.85 -12.88 8.04
C CYS A 413 -10.38 -12.86 8.23
N CYS A 414 -11.15 -12.64 7.15
CA CYS A 414 -12.61 -12.72 7.21
C CYS A 414 -13.07 -14.11 7.67
N GLU A 415 -12.46 -15.15 7.10
CA GLU A 415 -12.79 -16.53 7.42
C GLU A 415 -12.47 -16.89 8.89
N ILE A 416 -11.33 -16.42 9.41
CA ILE A 416 -10.96 -16.58 10.82
C ILE A 416 -11.96 -15.88 11.72
N LEU A 417 -12.28 -14.61 11.45
CA LEU A 417 -13.20 -13.81 12.27
C LEU A 417 -14.60 -14.42 12.31
N ILE A 418 -15.15 -14.83 11.16
CA ILE A 418 -16.48 -15.47 11.08
C ILE A 418 -16.50 -16.78 11.87
N ARG A 419 -15.46 -17.61 11.78
CA ARG A 419 -15.36 -18.84 12.59
C ARG A 419 -15.30 -18.57 14.09
N HIS A 420 -14.73 -17.42 14.48
CA HIS A 420 -14.70 -16.95 15.87
C HIS A 420 -15.95 -16.16 16.28
N GLY A 421 -17.02 -16.19 15.47
CA GLY A 421 -18.32 -15.63 15.82
C GLY A 421 -18.50 -14.15 15.50
N ALA A 422 -17.62 -13.54 14.69
CA ALA A 422 -17.79 -12.15 14.26
C ALA A 422 -19.14 -11.93 13.57
N SER A 423 -19.82 -10.85 13.93
CA SER A 423 -21.12 -10.51 13.35
C SER A 423 -20.97 -9.95 11.93
N VAL A 424 -21.47 -10.70 10.94
CA VAL A 424 -21.60 -10.22 9.55
C VAL A 424 -22.63 -9.10 9.39
N HIS A 425 -23.46 -8.87 10.42
CA HIS A 425 -24.51 -7.84 10.46
C HIS A 425 -24.10 -6.58 11.23
N ALA A 426 -22.87 -6.53 11.76
CA ALA A 426 -22.36 -5.33 12.42
C ALA A 426 -22.46 -4.11 11.50
N ARG A 427 -22.71 -2.94 12.08
CA ARG A 427 -22.84 -1.66 11.36
C ARG A 427 -21.85 -0.65 11.91
N ASP A 428 -21.10 0.00 11.02
CA ASP A 428 -20.23 1.12 11.39
C ASP A 428 -21.04 2.39 11.72
N ALA A 429 -20.36 3.48 12.10
CA ALA A 429 -21.01 4.74 12.45
C ALA A 429 -21.76 5.43 11.29
N ARG A 430 -21.64 4.93 10.05
CA ARG A 430 -22.39 5.38 8.87
C ARG A 430 -23.45 4.36 8.43
N GLY A 431 -23.80 3.44 9.33
CA GLY A 431 -24.78 2.40 9.09
C GLY A 431 -24.35 1.37 8.04
N ALA A 432 -23.10 1.37 7.60
CA ALA A 432 -22.59 0.44 6.59
C ALA A 432 -22.28 -0.91 7.24
N THR A 433 -22.70 -1.99 6.59
CA THR A 433 -22.41 -3.37 7.04
C THR A 433 -21.06 -3.86 6.52
N VAL A 434 -20.61 -5.02 7.00
CA VAL A 434 -19.44 -5.71 6.45
C VAL A 434 -19.56 -5.95 4.94
N LEU A 435 -20.76 -6.32 4.46
CA LEU A 435 -20.99 -6.54 3.03
C LEU A 435 -20.86 -5.25 2.22
N HIS A 436 -21.24 -4.09 2.78
CA HIS A 436 -20.97 -2.79 2.14
C HIS A 436 -19.45 -2.57 2.01
N MET A 437 -18.67 -2.90 3.04
CA MET A 437 -17.22 -2.72 3.00
C MET A 437 -16.56 -3.61 1.94
N ALA A 438 -16.98 -4.87 1.79
CA ALA A 438 -16.51 -5.75 0.73
C ALA A 438 -16.95 -5.31 -0.67
N ALA A 439 -18.06 -4.59 -0.77
CA ALA A 439 -18.58 -4.05 -2.02
C ALA A 439 -17.84 -2.79 -2.48
N LEU A 440 -17.37 -1.96 -1.53
CA LEU A 440 -16.52 -0.82 -1.85
C LEU A 440 -15.29 -1.32 -2.58
N GLU A 441 -14.95 -0.69 -3.70
CA GLU A 441 -13.58 -0.76 -4.18
C GLU A 441 -12.73 0.02 -3.19
N PRO A 442 -11.78 -0.63 -2.49
CA PRO A 442 -10.79 0.16 -1.81
C PRO A 442 -10.03 0.89 -2.91
N LEU A 443 -10.30 2.18 -3.08
CA LEU A 443 -9.37 3.11 -3.74
C LEU A 443 -7.99 3.07 -3.05
N CYS A 444 -7.86 2.42 -1.90
CA CYS A 444 -6.58 2.19 -1.27
C CYS A 444 -5.97 0.84 -1.66
N LEU A 445 -4.79 0.96 -2.27
CA LEU A 445 -3.80 -0.02 -2.72
C LEU A 445 -3.23 -0.95 -1.63
N VAL A 446 -3.90 -1.06 -0.49
CA VAL A 446 -3.59 -1.94 0.64
C VAL A 446 -4.66 -3.02 0.67
N GLY A 447 -4.26 -4.28 0.74
CA GLY A 447 -5.15 -5.43 0.72
C GLY A 447 -4.89 -6.33 -0.47
N ASP A 448 -5.62 -7.43 -0.57
CA ASP A 448 -5.61 -8.25 -1.79
C ASP A 448 -6.33 -7.48 -2.91
N GLN A 449 -5.65 -7.33 -4.03
CA GLN A 449 -6.16 -6.61 -5.21
C GLN A 449 -6.61 -7.60 -6.30
N ASP A 450 -6.56 -8.92 -6.06
CA ASP A 450 -7.15 -9.90 -6.97
C ASP A 450 -8.69 -9.72 -6.98
N PRO A 451 -9.30 -9.46 -8.15
CA PRO A 451 -10.76 -9.31 -8.28
C PRO A 451 -11.50 -10.56 -7.86
N ASN A 452 -10.87 -11.72 -8.04
CA ASN A 452 -11.42 -12.99 -7.59
C ASN A 452 -11.48 -13.02 -6.06
N THR A 453 -10.48 -12.50 -5.36
CA THR A 453 -10.48 -12.44 -3.88
C THR A 453 -11.59 -11.53 -3.35
N LYS A 454 -11.89 -10.42 -4.04
CA LYS A 454 -13.04 -9.58 -3.68
C LYS A 454 -14.34 -10.37 -3.81
N MET A 455 -14.51 -11.06 -4.93
CA MET A 455 -15.72 -11.84 -5.19
C MET A 455 -15.85 -13.05 -4.25
N THR A 456 -14.76 -13.73 -3.92
CA THR A 456 -14.76 -14.82 -2.93
C THR A 456 -15.06 -14.28 -1.52
N THR A 457 -14.56 -13.10 -1.17
CA THR A 457 -14.89 -12.43 0.11
C THR A 457 -16.38 -12.07 0.17
N LEU A 458 -16.95 -11.51 -0.89
CA LEU A 458 -18.39 -11.23 -0.97
C LEU A 458 -19.23 -12.52 -0.82
N ARG A 459 -18.84 -13.59 -1.53
CA ARG A 459 -19.50 -14.89 -1.43
C ARG A 459 -19.42 -15.47 -0.02
N LEU A 460 -18.24 -15.44 0.60
CA LEU A 460 -18.03 -15.88 1.99
C LEU A 460 -19.00 -15.17 2.96
N LEU A 461 -19.17 -13.86 2.82
CA LEU A 461 -20.08 -13.08 3.66
C LEU A 461 -21.55 -13.48 3.44
N LEU A 462 -21.96 -13.72 2.19
CA LEU A 462 -23.32 -14.18 1.86
C LEU A 462 -23.59 -15.61 2.33
N GLU A 463 -22.60 -16.50 2.22
CA GLU A 463 -22.65 -17.85 2.78
C GLU A 463 -22.82 -17.80 4.31
N ALA A 464 -22.12 -16.87 4.95
CA ALA A 464 -22.27 -16.53 6.37
C ALA A 464 -23.56 -15.75 6.70
N LYS A 465 -24.50 -15.64 5.75
CA LYS A 465 -25.84 -15.05 5.89
C LYS A 465 -25.86 -13.53 6.06
N ALA A 466 -24.85 -12.81 5.59
CA ALA A 466 -24.92 -11.36 5.50
C ALA A 466 -26.15 -10.92 4.69
N ASP A 467 -26.90 -9.94 5.18
CA ASP A 467 -28.10 -9.45 4.51
C ASP A 467 -27.74 -8.41 3.41
N PRO A 468 -27.96 -8.74 2.13
CA PRO A 468 -27.65 -7.87 1.00
C PRO A 468 -28.63 -6.70 0.84
N SER A 469 -29.80 -6.76 1.48
CA SER A 469 -30.87 -5.78 1.32
C SER A 469 -30.72 -4.55 2.22
N VAL A 470 -29.79 -4.61 3.19
CA VAL A 470 -29.53 -3.52 4.13
C VAL A 470 -29.04 -2.30 3.36
N ARG A 471 -29.61 -1.13 3.70
CA ARG A 471 -29.13 0.16 3.21
C ARG A 471 -28.29 0.86 4.28
N ASN A 472 -27.16 1.43 3.88
CA ASN A 472 -26.36 2.32 4.73
C ASN A 472 -27.04 3.69 4.90
N ASP A 473 -26.42 4.60 5.65
CA ASP A 473 -26.98 5.94 5.89
C ASP A 473 -27.04 6.80 4.62
N GLY A 474 -26.24 6.45 3.61
CA GLY A 474 -26.30 7.03 2.26
C GLY A 474 -27.44 6.47 1.41
N GLY A 475 -28.24 5.53 1.93
CA GLY A 475 -29.38 4.93 1.26
C GLY A 475 -29.00 3.87 0.22
N HIS A 476 -27.75 3.40 0.16
CA HIS A 476 -27.31 2.39 -0.82
C HIS A 476 -27.20 1.01 -0.19
N THR A 477 -27.51 -0.04 -0.94
CA THR A 477 -27.16 -1.43 -0.64
C THR A 477 -25.75 -1.76 -1.15
N ALA A 478 -25.17 -2.87 -0.69
CA ALA A 478 -23.87 -3.35 -1.18
C ALA A 478 -23.85 -3.61 -2.70
N ALA A 479 -24.92 -4.19 -3.25
CA ALA A 479 -25.02 -4.46 -4.69
C ALA A 479 -25.13 -3.17 -5.52
N GLU A 480 -25.84 -2.16 -5.01
CA GLU A 480 -25.91 -0.85 -5.66
C GLU A 480 -24.54 -0.14 -5.65
N LEU A 481 -23.74 -0.29 -4.59
CA LEU A 481 -22.37 0.24 -4.57
C LEU A 481 -21.46 -0.44 -5.60
N LEU A 482 -21.56 -1.77 -5.76
CA LEU A 482 -20.82 -2.50 -6.80
C LEU A 482 -21.27 -2.12 -8.23
N ALA A 483 -22.56 -1.87 -8.41
CA ALA A 483 -23.13 -1.43 -9.68
C ALA A 483 -22.59 -0.07 -10.13
N LEU A 484 -22.46 0.86 -9.18
CA LEU A 484 -21.87 2.18 -9.45
C LEU A 484 -20.42 2.11 -9.90
N ALA A 485 -19.65 1.12 -9.43
CA ALA A 485 -18.24 0.96 -9.79
C ALA A 485 -18.02 0.22 -11.13
N SER A 486 -18.88 -0.74 -11.45
CA SER A 486 -18.68 -1.68 -12.57
C SER A 486 -19.51 -1.38 -13.82
N GLY A 487 -20.43 -0.40 -13.78
CA GLY A 487 -21.32 -0.09 -14.90
C GLY A 487 -22.41 -1.15 -15.16
N HIS A 488 -22.46 -2.23 -14.38
CA HIS A 488 -23.51 -3.25 -14.40
C HIS A 488 -24.70 -2.86 -13.52
N SER A 489 -25.88 -3.43 -13.78
CA SER A 489 -27.02 -3.25 -12.89
C SER A 489 -26.83 -4.06 -11.58
N ALA A 490 -27.37 -3.55 -10.48
CA ALA A 490 -27.35 -4.26 -9.19
C ALA A 490 -27.96 -5.68 -9.28
N GLY A 491 -28.93 -5.89 -10.18
CA GLY A 491 -29.55 -7.20 -10.41
C GLY A 491 -28.61 -8.21 -11.07
N GLU A 492 -27.78 -7.77 -12.02
CA GLU A 492 -26.77 -8.64 -12.67
C GLU A 492 -25.68 -9.07 -11.70
N ILE A 493 -25.21 -8.14 -10.87
CA ILE A 493 -24.21 -8.42 -9.83
C ILE A 493 -24.77 -9.40 -8.81
N TRP A 494 -26.04 -9.22 -8.42
CA TRP A 494 -26.70 -10.14 -7.50
C TRP A 494 -26.86 -11.55 -8.08
N LEU A 495 -27.21 -11.65 -9.36
CA LEU A 495 -27.30 -12.93 -10.05
C LEU A 495 -25.95 -13.64 -10.05
N ALA A 496 -24.87 -12.94 -10.39
CA ALA A 496 -23.50 -13.48 -10.40
C ALA A 496 -23.02 -13.95 -9.01
N LEU A 497 -23.40 -13.23 -7.95
CA LEU A 497 -23.12 -13.64 -6.57
C LEU A 497 -23.86 -14.92 -6.17
N CYS A 498 -25.07 -15.14 -6.68
CA CYS A 498 -25.91 -16.29 -6.33
C CYS A 498 -25.60 -17.56 -7.13
N THR A 499 -25.20 -17.46 -8.40
CA THR A 499 -25.13 -18.61 -9.32
C THR A 499 -23.80 -19.37 -9.29
N HIS A 500 -22.80 -18.92 -8.52
CA HIS A 500 -21.43 -19.47 -8.54
C HIS A 500 -20.80 -19.50 -9.95
N ASP A 501 -21.34 -18.73 -10.89
CA ASP A 501 -20.87 -18.73 -12.27
C ASP A 501 -19.52 -17.98 -12.34
N PRO A 502 -18.44 -18.58 -12.90
CA PRO A 502 -17.13 -17.95 -12.98
C PRO A 502 -17.01 -16.77 -13.96
N LEU A 503 -18.11 -16.20 -14.45
CA LEU A 503 -18.08 -15.24 -15.54
C LEU A 503 -18.87 -13.97 -15.20
N MET A 504 -18.23 -13.12 -14.41
CA MET A 504 -18.13 -11.71 -14.77
C MET A 504 -16.63 -11.43 -14.76
N HIS A 505 -16.02 -11.26 -15.93
CA HIS A 505 -14.85 -10.39 -16.00
C HIS A 505 -15.39 -9.02 -15.63
N ILE A 506 -15.40 -8.72 -14.33
CA ILE A 506 -15.59 -7.37 -13.80
C ILE A 506 -14.32 -6.67 -14.24
N ASN A 507 -14.35 -6.14 -15.47
CA ASN A 507 -13.28 -5.35 -16.05
C ASN A 507 -13.38 -3.92 -15.52
#